data_AF-A0A924XU95-F1
#
_entry.id   AF-A0A924XU95-F1
#
_cell.length_a   1.000
_cell.length_b   1.000
_cell.length_c   1.000
_cell.angle_alpha   90.00
_cell.angle_beta   90.00
_cell.angle_gamma   90.00
#
_symmetry.space_group_name_H-M   'P 1'
#
loop_
_entity.id
_entity.type
_entity.pdbx_description
1 polymer ?
#
loop_
_entity_poly.entity_id
_entity_poly.type
_entity_poly.pdbx_seq_one_letter_code
_entity_poly.pdbx_strand_id
1 'polypeptide(L)'
;AATARAPSPPAVNLGDAEAARDALEVTGRGVVPATPNSRFRNQPPGYPMAAARIGAEGTVGLLVQVSAQGVATDVAVARSSGNDSLDRAARDAVRRWRFTPARIQGTPVPFEYPLDINFILGDR
;
A
#
# COMPACT_ATOMS: atom_id res chain seq x y z
N ALA A 1 -17.16 17.42 -27.46
CA ALA A 1 -17.53 17.16 -26.06
C ALA A 1 -16.59 16.07 -25.51
N ALA A 2 -15.74 16.39 -24.55
CA ALA A 2 -14.79 15.44 -23.97
C ALA A 2 -15.51 14.62 -22.88
N THR A 3 -15.82 13.37 -23.18
CA THR A 3 -16.38 12.44 -22.20
C THR A 3 -15.25 12.02 -21.24
N ALA A 4 -15.23 12.57 -20.03
CA ALA A 4 -14.25 12.21 -19.01
C ALA A 4 -14.40 10.73 -18.63
N ARG A 5 -13.31 9.94 -18.70
CA ARG A 5 -13.26 8.56 -18.17
C ARG A 5 -13.44 8.63 -16.65
N ALA A 6 -14.36 7.83 -16.10
CA ALA A 6 -14.52 7.72 -14.65
C ALA A 6 -13.38 6.85 -14.09
N PRO A 7 -12.67 7.29 -13.04
CA PRO A 7 -11.62 6.48 -12.44
C PRO A 7 -12.22 5.29 -11.69
N SER A 8 -11.63 4.11 -11.89
CA SER A 8 -11.91 2.95 -11.04
C SER A 8 -11.17 3.11 -9.70
N PRO A 9 -11.71 2.60 -8.58
CA PRO A 9 -10.95 2.51 -7.36
C PRO A 9 -9.65 1.72 -7.64
N PRO A 10 -8.48 2.23 -7.23
CA PRO A 10 -7.23 1.55 -7.50
C PRO A 10 -7.24 0.18 -6.83
N ALA A 11 -6.78 -0.83 -7.57
CA ALA A 11 -6.59 -2.15 -7.01
C ALA A 11 -5.38 -2.09 -6.07
N VAL A 12 -5.63 -2.33 -4.79
CA VAL A 12 -4.58 -2.49 -3.80
C VAL A 12 -4.10 -3.92 -3.88
N ASN A 13 -2.92 -4.12 -4.45
CA ASN A 13 -2.21 -5.38 -4.30
C ASN A 13 -1.36 -5.26 -3.04
N LEU A 14 -1.83 -5.94 -2.00
CA LEU A 14 -1.05 -6.22 -0.81
C LEU A 14 0.11 -7.09 -1.29
N GLY A 15 1.23 -6.44 -1.63
CA GLY A 15 2.38 -7.03 -2.31
C GLY A 15 2.65 -8.42 -1.76
N ASP A 16 2.88 -9.35 -2.69
CA ASP A 16 2.90 -10.77 -2.42
C ASP A 16 3.61 -11.06 -1.11
N ALA A 17 3.02 -11.96 -0.33
CA ALA A 17 3.55 -12.47 0.93
C ALA A 17 5.02 -12.95 0.83
N GLU A 18 5.63 -12.94 -0.35
CA GLU A 18 7.02 -13.22 -0.68
C GLU A 18 8.05 -12.32 0.03
N ALA A 19 7.86 -11.00 0.11
CA ALA A 19 8.78 -10.16 0.89
C ALA A 19 8.67 -10.43 2.40
N ALA A 20 7.45 -10.75 2.86
CA ALA A 20 7.21 -11.27 4.20
C ALA A 20 7.82 -12.66 4.41
N ARG A 21 7.87 -13.50 3.36
CA ARG A 21 8.48 -14.84 3.35
C ARG A 21 10.01 -14.76 3.39
N ASP A 22 10.63 -13.79 2.72
CA ASP A 22 12.08 -13.58 2.79
C ASP A 22 12.51 -13.18 4.22
N ALA A 23 11.73 -12.31 4.88
CA ALA A 23 11.91 -11.98 6.30
C ALA A 23 11.65 -13.17 7.25
N LEU A 24 10.77 -14.10 6.88
CA LEU A 24 10.52 -15.38 7.57
C LEU A 24 11.72 -16.34 7.44
N GLU A 25 12.44 -16.31 6.31
CA GLU A 25 13.58 -17.19 6.03
C GLU A 25 14.84 -16.75 6.78
N VAL A 26 15.05 -15.44 6.96
CA VAL A 26 16.21 -14.87 7.67
C VAL A 26 16.17 -15.08 9.20
N THR A 27 15.00 -15.32 9.80
CA THR A 27 14.82 -15.17 11.26
C THR A 27 14.43 -16.44 12.03
N GLY A 28 14.19 -17.56 11.34
CA GLY A 28 13.86 -18.84 11.98
C GLY A 28 12.43 -18.93 12.53
N ARG A 29 12.01 -20.16 12.90
CA ARG A 29 10.66 -20.53 13.34
C ARG A 29 10.04 -19.50 14.31
N GLY A 30 8.95 -18.85 13.90
CA GLY A 30 8.10 -18.04 14.80
C GLY A 30 7.79 -16.61 14.35
N VAL A 31 8.09 -16.25 13.10
CA VAL A 31 7.72 -14.93 12.56
C VAL A 31 6.32 -14.95 11.94
N VAL A 32 5.51 -13.96 12.30
CA VAL A 32 4.22 -13.68 11.66
C VAL A 32 4.34 -12.28 11.05
N PRO A 33 4.21 -12.12 9.72
CA PRO A 33 4.40 -10.83 9.09
C PRO A 33 3.26 -9.86 9.43
N ALA A 34 3.55 -8.56 9.28
CA ALA A 34 2.52 -7.55 9.38
C ALA A 34 1.49 -7.74 8.25
N THR A 35 0.22 -7.50 8.55
CA THR A 35 -0.86 -7.58 7.54
C THR A 35 -1.79 -6.38 7.71
N PRO A 36 -2.40 -5.86 6.65
CA PRO A 36 -3.43 -4.83 6.79
C PRO A 36 -4.53 -5.31 7.71
N ASN A 37 -4.92 -4.47 8.66
CA ASN A 37 -5.88 -4.88 9.68
C ASN A 37 -7.30 -4.69 9.15
N SER A 38 -7.94 -5.78 8.74
CA SER A 38 -9.30 -5.78 8.19
C SER A 38 -10.34 -5.14 9.11
N ARG A 39 -10.10 -5.06 10.42
CA ARG A 39 -11.00 -4.38 11.37
C ARG A 39 -11.10 -2.88 11.13
N PHE A 40 -10.07 -2.25 10.57
CA PHE A 40 -10.01 -0.81 10.38
C PHE A 40 -10.53 -0.34 9.01
N ARG A 41 -11.03 -1.26 8.17
CA ARG A 41 -11.60 -0.94 6.84
C ARG A 41 -10.74 0.06 6.08
N ASN A 42 -9.44 -0.24 5.98
CA ASN A 42 -8.47 0.58 5.28
C ASN A 42 -8.97 0.93 3.88
N GLN A 43 -9.29 2.21 3.64
CA GLN A 43 -9.87 2.65 2.39
C GLN A 43 -8.77 2.77 1.32
N PRO A 44 -9.01 2.26 0.09
CA PRO A 44 -8.06 2.44 -1.01
C PRO A 44 -7.82 3.93 -1.28
N PRO A 45 -6.64 4.31 -1.81
CA PRO A 45 -6.40 5.69 -2.21
C PRO A 45 -7.43 6.19 -3.21
N GLY A 46 -7.93 7.41 -2.98
CA GLY A 46 -8.77 8.08 -3.95
C GLY A 46 -7.97 8.40 -5.22
N TYR A 47 -8.57 8.21 -6.38
CA TYR A 47 -7.93 8.56 -7.64
C TYR A 47 -7.92 10.11 -7.80
N PRO A 48 -6.75 10.76 -7.94
CA PRO A 48 -6.68 12.21 -8.10
C PRO A 48 -7.39 12.68 -9.36
N MET A 49 -8.27 13.69 -9.24
CA MET A 49 -8.94 14.28 -10.42
C MET A 49 -7.94 14.82 -11.45
N ALA A 50 -6.80 15.36 -11.01
CA ALA A 50 -5.76 15.84 -11.91
C ALA A 50 -5.17 14.72 -12.78
N ALA A 51 -4.89 13.56 -12.18
CA ALA A 51 -4.42 12.37 -12.90
C ALA A 51 -5.52 11.80 -13.81
N ALA A 52 -6.77 11.77 -13.35
CA ALA A 52 -7.89 11.25 -14.13
C ALA A 52 -8.15 12.09 -15.40
N ARG A 53 -8.00 13.42 -15.32
CA ARG A 53 -8.17 14.34 -16.46
C ARG A 53 -7.17 14.11 -17.60
N ILE A 54 -5.95 13.69 -17.27
CA ILE A 54 -4.88 13.44 -18.24
C ILE A 54 -4.72 11.96 -18.59
N GLY A 55 -5.58 11.09 -18.06
CA GLY A 55 -5.50 9.66 -18.35
C GLY A 55 -4.33 8.94 -17.68
N ALA A 56 -3.78 9.47 -16.57
CA ALA A 56 -2.55 8.94 -15.98
C ALA A 56 -2.78 7.67 -15.16
N GLU A 57 -2.31 6.52 -15.66
CA GLU A 57 -2.42 5.21 -15.03
C GLU A 57 -1.04 4.71 -14.59
N GLY A 58 -0.97 3.77 -13.63
CA GLY A 58 0.29 3.15 -13.24
C GLY A 58 0.30 2.55 -11.84
N THR A 59 1.36 1.82 -11.52
CA THR A 59 1.55 1.15 -10.23
C THR A 59 2.52 1.95 -9.36
N VAL A 60 2.06 2.31 -8.15
CA VAL A 60 2.89 2.92 -7.11
C VAL A 60 3.32 1.84 -6.13
N GLY A 61 4.63 1.61 -6.01
CA GLY A 61 5.21 0.76 -4.97
C GLY A 61 5.55 1.60 -3.75
N LEU A 62 4.95 1.28 -2.60
CA LEU A 62 5.18 1.92 -1.32
C LEU A 62 5.88 0.97 -0.34
N LEU A 63 6.69 1.55 0.53
CA LEU A 63 7.26 0.86 1.69
C LEU A 63 6.70 1.52 2.95
N VAL A 64 5.91 0.76 3.71
CA VAL A 64 5.23 1.25 4.91
C VAL A 64 5.96 0.80 6.14
N GLN A 65 6.46 1.73 6.94
CA GLN A 65 6.99 1.39 8.27
C GLN A 65 5.82 1.22 9.22
N VAL A 66 5.65 0.02 9.75
CA VAL A 66 4.61 -0.33 10.71
C VAL A 66 5.26 -0.54 12.07
N SER A 67 4.79 0.18 13.08
CA SER A 67 5.22 0.01 14.48
C SER A 67 4.74 -1.32 15.07
N ALA A 68 5.33 -1.74 16.20
CA ALA A 68 4.87 -2.90 16.98
C ALA A 68 3.40 -2.80 17.47
N GLN A 69 2.79 -1.62 17.36
CA GLN A 69 1.40 -1.31 17.71
C GLN A 69 0.47 -1.39 16.49
N GLY A 70 1.00 -1.72 15.31
CA GLY A 70 0.22 -1.82 14.07
C GLY A 70 -0.19 -0.47 13.50
N VAL A 71 0.58 0.59 13.79
CA VAL A 71 0.37 1.93 13.25
C VAL A 71 1.42 2.20 12.19
N ALA A 72 1.00 2.70 11.02
CA ALA A 72 1.92 3.20 10.00
C ALA A 72 2.62 4.46 10.52
N THR A 73 3.93 4.37 10.77
CA THR A 73 4.75 5.47 11.29
C THR A 73 5.37 6.27 10.16
N ASP A 74 5.72 5.61 9.06
CA ASP A 74 6.27 6.25 7.86
C ASP A 74 5.80 5.52 6.58
N VAL A 75 5.75 6.25 5.47
CA VAL A 75 5.38 5.71 4.15
C VAL A 75 6.28 6.31 3.08
N ALA A 76 7.22 5.51 2.59
CA ALA A 76 8.12 5.87 1.50
C ALA A 76 7.61 5.37 0.16
N VAL A 77 7.90 6.10 -0.93
CA VAL A 77 7.68 5.61 -2.31
C VAL A 77 8.93 4.82 -2.69
N ALA A 78 8.81 3.50 -2.78
CA ALA A 78 9.86 2.61 -3.26
C ALA A 78 9.93 2.60 -4.79
N ARG A 79 8.77 2.72 -5.46
CA ARG A 79 8.64 2.80 -6.92
C ARG A 79 7.56 3.81 -7.28
N SER A 80 7.94 4.88 -7.97
CA SER A 80 6.98 5.85 -8.49
C SER A 80 6.20 5.26 -9.67
N SER A 81 4.92 5.63 -9.81
CA SER A 81 4.14 5.29 -11.01
C SER A 81 4.47 6.16 -12.24
N GLY A 82 5.41 7.10 -12.11
CA GLY A 82 5.69 8.13 -13.12
C GLY A 82 4.73 9.32 -13.07
N ASN A 83 3.90 9.43 -12.02
CA ASN A 83 3.01 10.57 -11.82
C ASN A 83 2.93 10.96 -10.34
N ASP A 84 3.44 12.15 -10.00
CA ASP A 84 3.48 12.65 -8.63
C ASP A 84 2.11 12.76 -7.94
N SER A 85 1.02 12.89 -8.70
CA SER A 85 -0.33 12.96 -8.13
C SER A 85 -0.78 11.59 -7.63
N LEU A 86 -0.48 10.53 -8.39
CA LEU A 86 -0.75 9.15 -8.00
C LEU A 86 0.09 8.75 -6.79
N ASP A 87 1.39 9.05 -6.84
CA ASP A 87 2.33 8.75 -5.75
C ASP A 87 1.93 9.45 -4.43
N ARG A 88 1.46 10.71 -4.51
CA ARG A 88 0.97 11.46 -3.34
C ARG A 88 -0.33 10.87 -2.80
N ALA A 89 -1.29 10.53 -3.66
CA ALA A 89 -2.56 9.95 -3.22
C ALA A 89 -2.36 8.57 -2.57
N ALA A 90 -1.49 7.74 -3.14
CA ALA A 90 -1.12 6.45 -2.57
C ALA A 90 -0.56 6.62 -1.15
N ARG A 91 0.44 7.48 -0.98
CA ARG A 91 1.04 7.76 0.35
C ARG A 91 0.03 8.28 1.36
N ASP A 92 -0.77 9.28 1.00
CA ASP A 92 -1.70 9.94 1.92
C ASP A 92 -2.82 8.99 2.40
N ALA A 93 -3.26 8.07 1.55
CA ALA A 93 -4.20 7.04 1.94
C ALA A 93 -3.59 6.04 2.93
N VAL A 94 -2.43 5.49 2.58
CA VAL A 94 -1.76 4.43 3.34
C VAL A 94 -1.25 4.92 4.70
N ARG A 95 -0.91 6.21 4.81
CA ARG A 95 -0.55 6.83 6.10
C ARG A 95 -1.67 6.77 7.13
N ARG A 96 -2.94 6.64 6.70
CA ARG A 96 -4.12 6.51 7.57
C ARG A 96 -4.49 5.06 7.85
N TRP A 97 -3.80 4.10 7.23
CA TRP A 97 -4.13 2.69 7.39
C TRP A 97 -3.61 2.16 8.72
N ARG A 98 -4.32 1.15 9.23
CA ARG A 98 -3.86 0.35 10.35
C ARG A 98 -3.51 -1.04 9.91
N PHE A 99 -2.47 -1.56 10.53
CA PHE A 99 -1.89 -2.84 10.26
C PHE A 99 -1.95 -3.70 11.53
N THR A 100 -1.89 -5.00 11.36
CA THR A 100 -1.55 -5.94 12.40
C THR A 100 -0.02 -5.98 12.44
N PRO A 101 0.61 -5.73 13.60
CA PRO A 101 2.07 -5.72 13.69
C PRO A 101 2.64 -7.10 13.37
N ALA A 102 3.87 -7.12 12.85
CA ALA A 102 4.62 -8.36 12.76
C ALA A 102 4.94 -8.87 14.16
N ARG A 103 5.09 -10.18 14.32
CA ARG A 103 5.49 -10.80 15.59
C ARG A 103 6.66 -11.73 15.35
N ILE A 104 7.66 -11.69 16.23
CA ILE A 104 8.77 -12.65 16.29
C ILE A 104 8.63 -13.39 17.62
N GLN A 105 8.42 -14.71 17.56
CA GLN A 105 8.18 -15.55 18.75
C GLN A 105 7.08 -15.00 19.67
N GLY A 106 5.99 -14.51 19.08
CA GLY A 106 4.85 -13.93 19.81
C GLY A 106 5.05 -12.47 20.28
N THR A 107 6.26 -11.93 20.17
CA THR A 107 6.57 -10.54 20.53
C THR A 107 6.33 -9.62 19.34
N PRO A 108 5.49 -8.58 19.45
CA PRO A 108 5.28 -7.63 18.36
C PRO A 108 6.52 -6.78 18.10
N VAL A 109 6.90 -6.66 16.83
CA VAL A 109 8.08 -5.90 16.38
C VAL A 109 7.70 -4.92 15.28
N PRO A 110 8.43 -3.80 15.13
CA PRO A 110 8.32 -2.95 13.95
C PRO A 110 8.71 -3.73 12.68
N PHE A 111 8.05 -3.44 11.57
CA PHE A 111 8.25 -4.13 10.31
C PHE A 111 7.98 -3.22 9.11
N GLU A 112 8.71 -3.44 8.02
CA GLU A 112 8.54 -2.73 6.76
C GLU A 112 7.65 -3.54 5.82
N TYR A 113 6.50 -2.99 5.47
CA TYR A 113 5.49 -3.66 4.65
C TYR A 113 5.49 -3.08 3.22
N PRO A 114 5.96 -3.84 2.21
CA PRO A 114 5.86 -3.42 0.83
C PRO A 114 4.41 -3.53 0.33
N LEU A 115 3.97 -2.53 -0.41
CA LEU A 115 2.60 -2.41 -0.90
C LEU A 115 2.60 -1.87 -2.33
N ASP A 116 1.87 -2.52 -3.24
CA ASP A 116 1.72 -2.05 -4.61
C ASP A 116 0.28 -1.60 -4.86
N ILE A 117 0.12 -0.34 -5.24
CA ILE A 117 -1.18 0.25 -5.55
C ILE A 117 -1.26 0.50 -7.04
N ASN A 118 -2.17 -0.21 -7.71
CA ASN A 118 -2.37 -0.07 -9.14
C ASN A 118 -3.52 0.92 -9.43
N PHE A 119 -3.19 2.06 -10.04
CA PHE A 119 -4.15 3.04 -10.51
C PHE A 119 -4.50 2.76 -11.98
N ILE A 120 -5.71 2.25 -12.20
CA ILE A 120 -6.28 2.03 -13.53
C ILE A 120 -7.50 2.91 -13.75
N LEU A 121 -7.66 3.39 -14.98
CA LEU A 121 -8.90 3.99 -15.42
C LEU A 121 -9.74 2.84 -15.98
N GLY A 122 -10.96 2.67 -15.46
CA GLY A 122 -11.88 1.68 -15.99
C GLY A 122 -12.00 1.84 -17.51
N ASP A 123 -11.84 0.73 -18.22
CA ASP A 123 -12.31 0.66 -19.60
C ASP A 123 -13.85 0.61 -19.57
N ARG A 124 -14.46 1.22 -20.58
CA ARG A 124 -15.89 1.57 -20.65
C ARG A 124 -16.84 0.39 -20.45
#